data_AF-A0A2D2C0Z1-F1
#
_entry.id   AF-A0A2D2C0Z1-F1
#
_cell.length_a   1.000
_cell.length_b   1.000
_cell.length_c   1.000
_cell.angle_alpha   90.00
_cell.angle_beta   90.00
_cell.angle_gamma   90.00
#
_symmetry.space_group_name_H-M   'P 1'
#
loop_
_entity.id
_entity.type
_entity.pdbx_description
1 polymer ?
#
loop_
_entity_poly.entity_id
_entity_poly.type
_entity_poly.pdbx_seq_one_letter_code
_entity_poly.pdbx_strand_id
1 'polypeptide(L)'
;MSTAKTADLSQRFNRWLQRFSPPRQIADKPQVMADEANALFAIFLDHAPDQDWQDWWDKAIRALEASMTTRSWPAPGEVVRACRGAQAATHAGDSAINQRGEANAIEMLADWFQKFKSQMPGMGRADRTDALIRRGVLRNEREARFHGFVLSPAAMERLKDQEPSRAEWDHHVAVMARVSRRDRDTVDFDLQDERRQSAGTFRSAAAAAADFAVQ
;
A
#
# COMPACT_ATOMS: atom_id res chain seq x y z
N MET A 1 -3.85 -15.73 -23.66
CA MET A 1 -3.71 -14.51 -24.49
C MET A 1 -4.77 -14.51 -25.59
N SER A 2 -5.47 -13.40 -25.83
CA SER A 2 -6.56 -13.36 -26.83
C SER A 2 -6.01 -13.40 -28.26
N THR A 3 -6.74 -14.05 -29.18
CA THR A 3 -6.37 -14.12 -30.60
C THR A 3 -6.24 -12.74 -31.24
N ALA A 4 -7.10 -11.80 -30.85
CA ALA A 4 -7.05 -10.41 -31.29
C ALA A 4 -5.76 -9.69 -30.83
N LYS A 5 -5.32 -9.89 -29.58
CA LYS A 5 -4.06 -9.33 -29.07
C LYS A 5 -2.86 -9.85 -29.86
N THR A 6 -2.79 -11.17 -30.08
CA THR A 6 -1.68 -11.79 -30.84
C THR A 6 -1.62 -11.26 -32.27
N ALA A 7 -2.77 -11.12 -32.93
CA ALA A 7 -2.84 -10.60 -34.30
C ALA A 7 -2.35 -9.14 -34.40
N ASP A 8 -2.77 -8.27 -33.47
CA ASP A 8 -2.34 -6.87 -33.48
C ASP A 8 -0.84 -6.73 -33.18
N LEU A 9 -0.34 -7.45 -32.15
CA LEU A 9 1.10 -7.49 -31.85
C LEU A 9 1.92 -7.98 -33.05
N SER A 10 1.46 -9.01 -33.75
CA SER A 10 2.13 -9.52 -34.96
C SER A 10 2.17 -8.47 -36.06
N GLN A 11 1.06 -7.76 -36.31
CA GLN A 11 1.03 -6.69 -37.30
C GLN A 11 1.98 -5.55 -36.95
N ARG A 12 2.00 -5.11 -35.69
CA ARG A 12 2.89 -4.05 -35.20
C ARG A 12 4.36 -4.48 -35.27
N PHE A 13 4.67 -5.70 -34.85
CA PHE A 13 6.01 -6.26 -34.90
C PHE A 13 6.55 -6.32 -36.33
N ASN A 14 5.77 -6.85 -37.27
CA ASN A 14 6.20 -6.93 -38.67
C ASN A 14 6.42 -5.54 -39.29
N ARG A 15 5.52 -4.58 -39.04
CA ARG A 15 5.70 -3.19 -39.49
C ARG A 15 6.95 -2.56 -38.90
N TRP A 16 7.23 -2.82 -37.63
CA TRP A 16 8.43 -2.35 -36.96
C TRP A 16 9.70 -2.98 -37.54
N LEU A 17 9.71 -4.30 -37.72
CA LEU A 17 10.85 -5.08 -38.22
C LEU A 17 11.24 -4.69 -39.65
N GLN A 18 10.27 -4.31 -40.49
CA GLN A 18 10.49 -3.80 -41.86
C GLN A 18 11.36 -2.53 -41.92
N ARG A 19 11.52 -1.80 -40.80
CA ARG A 19 12.38 -0.61 -40.72
C ARG A 19 13.87 -0.95 -40.62
N PHE A 20 14.20 -2.22 -40.40
CA PHE A 20 15.55 -2.71 -40.12
C PHE A 20 15.96 -3.80 -41.11
N SER A 21 17.25 -3.91 -41.36
CA SER A 21 17.80 -4.94 -42.23
C SER A 21 18.06 -6.23 -41.46
N PRO A 22 17.78 -7.42 -42.03
CA PRO A 22 18.17 -8.66 -41.40
C PRO A 22 19.71 -8.76 -41.30
N PRO A 23 20.25 -9.53 -40.34
CA PRO A 23 21.67 -9.84 -40.28
C PRO A 23 22.17 -10.41 -41.61
N ARG A 24 23.35 -9.97 -42.05
CA ARG A 24 23.92 -10.35 -43.37
C ARG A 24 24.03 -11.86 -43.56
N GLN A 25 24.23 -12.61 -42.48
CA GLN A 25 24.38 -14.07 -42.50
C GLN A 25 23.08 -14.81 -42.87
N ILE A 26 21.92 -14.17 -42.69
CA ILE A 26 20.61 -14.77 -42.92
C ILE A 26 19.81 -14.09 -44.03
N ALA A 27 20.26 -12.95 -44.56
CA ALA A 27 19.54 -12.15 -45.53
C ALA A 27 19.11 -12.92 -46.81
N ASP A 28 19.92 -13.87 -47.27
CA ASP A 28 19.64 -14.67 -48.47
C ASP A 28 18.90 -15.99 -48.17
N LYS A 29 18.43 -16.18 -46.93
CA LYS A 29 17.81 -17.43 -46.46
C LYS A 29 16.40 -17.16 -45.93
N PRO A 30 15.37 -17.15 -46.80
CA PRO A 30 14.01 -16.74 -46.42
C PRO A 30 13.41 -17.55 -45.25
N GLN A 31 13.68 -18.84 -45.18
CA GLN A 31 13.21 -19.69 -44.07
C GLN A 31 13.87 -19.28 -42.74
N VAL A 32 15.18 -19.10 -42.74
CA VAL A 32 15.93 -18.68 -41.54
C VAL A 32 15.52 -17.29 -41.09
N MET A 33 15.23 -16.37 -42.02
CA MET A 33 14.69 -15.05 -41.69
C MET A 33 13.32 -15.14 -41.00
N ALA A 34 12.44 -16.00 -41.51
CA ALA A 34 11.13 -16.21 -40.91
C ALA A 34 11.26 -16.83 -39.50
N ASP A 35 12.13 -17.81 -39.34
CA ASP A 35 12.39 -18.45 -38.05
C ASP A 35 12.94 -17.45 -37.03
N GLU A 36 13.89 -16.61 -37.44
CA GLU A 36 14.47 -15.56 -36.58
C GLU A 36 13.42 -14.51 -36.20
N ALA A 37 12.60 -14.05 -37.16
CA ALA A 37 11.51 -13.11 -36.89
C ALA A 37 10.49 -13.71 -35.91
N ASN A 38 10.14 -14.99 -36.08
CA ASN A 38 9.25 -15.71 -35.18
C ASN A 38 9.85 -15.87 -33.78
N ALA A 39 11.15 -16.15 -33.67
CA ALA A 39 11.86 -16.26 -32.40
C ALA A 39 11.86 -14.93 -31.64
N LEU A 40 12.13 -13.82 -32.33
CA LEU A 40 12.05 -12.48 -31.73
C LEU A 40 10.61 -12.13 -31.32
N PHE A 41 9.63 -12.47 -32.15
CA PHE A 41 8.22 -12.23 -31.84
C PHE A 41 7.74 -13.01 -30.62
N ALA A 42 8.16 -14.27 -30.48
CA ALA A 42 7.83 -15.11 -29.33
C ALA A 42 8.23 -14.44 -28.00
N ILE A 43 9.39 -13.78 -27.96
CA ILE A 43 9.84 -13.04 -26.76
C ILE A 43 8.85 -11.92 -26.40
N PHE A 44 8.32 -11.18 -27.38
CA PHE A 44 7.30 -10.18 -27.10
C PHE A 44 6.03 -10.81 -26.54
N LEU A 45 5.62 -11.98 -27.05
CA LEU A 45 4.44 -12.68 -26.55
C LEU A 45 4.62 -13.17 -25.11
N ASP A 46 5.78 -13.71 -24.79
CA ASP A 46 6.12 -14.21 -23.44
C ASP A 46 6.13 -13.09 -22.39
N HIS A 47 6.42 -11.86 -22.80
CA HIS A 47 6.49 -10.70 -21.90
C HIS A 47 5.28 -9.75 -21.98
N ALA A 48 4.37 -9.90 -22.96
CA ALA A 48 3.26 -8.97 -23.11
C ALA A 48 2.22 -9.16 -21.98
N PRO A 49 1.93 -8.13 -21.16
CA PRO A 49 0.96 -8.24 -20.07
C PRO A 49 -0.45 -8.47 -20.60
N ASP A 50 -1.35 -9.09 -19.83
CA ASP A 50 -2.71 -9.37 -20.28
C ASP A 50 -3.53 -8.09 -20.50
N GLN A 51 -3.31 -7.08 -19.66
CA GLN A 51 -3.94 -5.75 -19.73
C GLN A 51 -2.90 -4.69 -20.13
N ASP A 52 -3.36 -3.59 -20.71
CA ASP A 52 -2.53 -2.42 -21.09
C ASP A 52 -1.29 -2.75 -21.93
N TRP A 53 -1.37 -3.84 -22.71
CA TRP A 53 -0.27 -4.30 -23.55
C TRP A 53 0.08 -3.31 -24.67
N GLN A 54 -0.84 -2.42 -25.05
CA GLN A 54 -0.60 -1.37 -26.05
C GLN A 54 0.41 -0.34 -25.52
N ASP A 55 0.18 0.17 -24.31
CA ASP A 55 1.11 1.10 -23.65
C ASP A 55 2.44 0.43 -23.33
N TRP A 56 2.40 -0.84 -22.91
CA TRP A 56 3.61 -1.64 -22.72
C TRP A 56 4.40 -1.80 -24.02
N TRP A 57 3.73 -2.08 -25.14
CA TRP A 57 4.35 -2.23 -26.46
C TRP A 57 5.10 -0.96 -26.85
N ASP A 58 4.47 0.20 -26.74
CA ASP A 58 5.08 1.48 -27.11
C ASP A 58 6.32 1.78 -26.23
N LYS A 59 6.26 1.45 -24.94
CA LYS A 59 7.41 1.55 -24.03
C LYS A 59 8.52 0.57 -24.40
N ALA A 60 8.18 -0.68 -24.71
CA ALA A 60 9.14 -1.73 -25.06
C ALA A 60 9.87 -1.39 -26.36
N ILE A 61 9.14 -1.01 -27.42
CA ILE A 61 9.73 -0.61 -28.70
C ILE A 61 10.59 0.64 -28.55
N ARG A 62 10.14 1.64 -27.79
CA ARG A 62 10.94 2.84 -27.53
C ARG A 62 12.25 2.52 -26.81
N ALA A 63 12.21 1.66 -25.79
CA ALA A 63 13.40 1.23 -25.07
C ALA A 63 14.35 0.42 -25.96
N LEU A 64 13.81 -0.46 -26.80
CA LEU A 64 14.57 -1.24 -27.75
C LEU A 64 15.28 -0.34 -28.76
N GLU A 65 14.54 0.54 -29.44
CA GLU A 65 15.08 1.49 -30.42
C GLU A 65 16.14 2.41 -29.81
N ALA A 66 15.96 2.86 -28.56
CA ALA A 66 16.94 3.68 -27.87
C ALA A 66 18.25 2.94 -27.57
N SER A 67 18.20 1.62 -27.41
CA SER A 67 19.37 0.77 -27.14
C SER A 67 20.09 0.29 -28.40
N MET A 68 19.40 0.29 -29.54
CA MET A 68 19.97 -0.17 -30.81
C MET A 68 20.98 0.85 -31.33
N THR A 69 22.19 0.37 -31.59
CA THR A 69 23.27 1.18 -32.18
C THR A 69 23.35 1.04 -33.70
N THR A 70 22.70 0.02 -34.25
CA THR A 70 22.72 -0.32 -35.67
C THR A 70 21.30 -0.35 -36.26
N ARG A 71 21.24 -0.36 -37.60
CA ARG A 71 19.99 -0.55 -38.35
C ARG A 71 19.70 -2.03 -38.68
N SER A 72 20.37 -2.96 -38.01
CA SER A 72 20.08 -4.40 -38.15
C SER A 72 18.96 -4.85 -37.22
N TRP A 73 18.38 -6.02 -37.44
CA TRP A 73 17.50 -6.65 -36.44
C TRP A 73 18.20 -6.77 -35.08
N PRO A 74 17.47 -6.63 -33.96
CA PRO A 74 18.05 -6.73 -32.63
C PRO A 74 18.45 -8.16 -32.31
N ALA A 75 19.34 -8.32 -31.33
CA ALA A 75 19.60 -9.63 -30.73
C ALA A 75 18.46 -10.01 -29.76
N PRO A 76 18.16 -11.30 -29.57
CA PRO A 76 17.16 -11.77 -28.60
C PRO A 76 17.33 -11.18 -27.19
N GLY A 77 18.57 -11.07 -26.70
CA GLY A 77 18.87 -10.49 -25.39
C GLY A 77 18.53 -9.00 -25.25
N GLU A 78 18.57 -8.23 -26.34
CA GLU A 78 18.18 -6.82 -26.36
C GLU A 78 16.65 -6.70 -26.28
N VAL A 79 15.93 -7.55 -27.01
CA VAL A 79 14.47 -7.63 -26.94
C VAL A 79 14.01 -8.00 -25.53
N VAL A 80 14.58 -9.04 -24.92
CA VAL A 80 14.28 -9.42 -23.52
C VAL A 80 14.51 -8.25 -22.57
N ARG A 81 15.64 -7.54 -22.70
CA ARG A 81 15.97 -6.39 -21.86
C ARG A 81 14.93 -5.27 -22.00
N ALA A 82 14.54 -4.94 -23.23
CA ALA A 82 13.55 -3.90 -23.50
C ALA A 82 12.16 -4.27 -22.95
N CYS A 83 11.72 -5.52 -23.17
CA CYS A 83 10.46 -6.04 -22.65
C CYS A 83 10.39 -5.98 -21.12
N ARG A 84 11.45 -6.42 -20.42
CA ARG A 84 11.53 -6.35 -18.96
C ARG A 84 11.56 -4.90 -18.45
N GLY A 85 12.28 -4.01 -19.13
CA GLY A 85 12.30 -2.59 -18.80
C GLY A 85 10.92 -1.95 -18.88
N ALA A 86 10.15 -2.27 -19.92
CA ALA A 86 8.78 -1.78 -20.10
C ALA A 86 7.82 -2.33 -19.03
N GLN A 87 7.95 -3.60 -18.65
CA GLN A 87 7.16 -4.18 -17.54
C GLN A 87 7.44 -3.44 -16.21
N ALA A 88 8.71 -3.23 -15.87
CA ALA A 88 9.09 -2.53 -14.65
C ALA A 88 8.56 -1.09 -14.61
N ALA A 89 8.60 -0.37 -15.75
CA ALA A 89 8.11 0.99 -15.85
C ALA A 89 6.59 1.10 -15.63
N THR A 90 5.81 0.14 -16.12
CA THR A 90 4.36 0.10 -15.90
C THR A 90 4.02 -0.11 -14.43
N HIS A 91 4.60 -1.12 -13.77
CA HIS A 91 4.38 -1.37 -12.35
C HIS A 91 4.80 -0.20 -11.44
N ALA A 92 5.91 0.48 -11.78
CA ALA A 92 6.35 1.66 -11.06
C ALA A 92 5.35 2.82 -11.17
N GLY A 93 4.78 3.01 -12.37
CA GLY A 93 3.74 4.02 -12.62
C GLY A 93 2.48 3.78 -11.78
N ASP A 94 1.97 2.55 -11.77
CA ASP A 94 0.76 2.18 -11.03
C ASP A 94 0.96 2.33 -9.52
N SER A 95 2.12 1.92 -9.01
CA SER A 95 2.46 2.10 -7.60
C SER A 95 2.50 3.58 -7.22
N ALA A 96 3.11 4.43 -8.05
CA ALA A 96 3.19 5.86 -7.78
C ALA A 96 1.82 6.56 -7.83
N ILE A 97 0.94 6.18 -8.77
CA ILE A 97 -0.43 6.71 -8.85
C ILE A 97 -1.23 6.29 -7.62
N ASN A 98 -1.17 5.01 -7.24
CA ASN A 98 -1.86 4.51 -6.05
C ASN A 98 -1.36 5.18 -4.77
N GLN A 99 -0.05 5.43 -4.64
CA GLN A 99 0.52 6.16 -3.51
C GLN A 99 0.03 7.61 -3.45
N ARG A 100 -0.07 8.31 -4.59
CA ARG A 100 -0.63 9.68 -4.63
C ARG A 100 -2.11 9.70 -4.25
N GLY A 101 -2.88 8.73 -4.72
CA GLY A 101 -4.29 8.59 -4.35
C GLY A 101 -4.48 8.37 -2.84
N GLU A 102 -3.69 7.47 -2.24
CA GLU A 102 -3.72 7.23 -0.80
C GLU A 102 -3.23 8.45 0.00
N ALA A 103 -2.18 9.15 -0.45
CA ALA A 103 -1.73 10.37 0.21
C ALA A 103 -2.84 11.44 0.26
N ASN A 104 -3.54 11.66 -0.86
CA ASN A 104 -4.66 12.61 -0.92
C ASN A 104 -5.82 12.17 0.01
N ALA A 105 -6.12 10.87 0.07
CA ALA A 105 -7.15 10.35 0.97
C ALA A 105 -6.80 10.60 2.46
N ILE A 106 -5.52 10.47 2.83
CA ILE A 106 -5.06 10.75 4.19
C ILE A 106 -5.17 12.25 4.51
N GLU A 107 -4.82 13.14 3.58
CA GLU A 107 -5.02 14.60 3.77
C GLU A 107 -6.50 14.95 3.98
N MET A 108 -7.40 14.40 3.15
CA MET A 108 -8.83 14.61 3.31
C MET A 108 -9.35 14.13 4.67
N LEU A 109 -8.85 12.99 5.16
CA LEU A 109 -9.19 12.49 6.50
C LEU A 109 -8.66 13.40 7.62
N ALA A 110 -7.47 13.96 7.46
CA ALA A 110 -6.89 14.88 8.43
C ALA A 110 -7.73 16.17 8.52
N ASP A 111 -8.06 16.77 7.38
CA ASP A 111 -8.93 17.95 7.29
C ASP A 111 -10.32 17.69 7.87
N TRP A 112 -10.90 16.53 7.55
CA TRP A 112 -12.19 16.11 8.10
C TRP A 112 -12.12 16.00 9.63
N PHE A 113 -11.09 15.34 10.16
CA PHE A 113 -10.92 15.18 11.60
C PHE A 113 -10.73 16.52 12.30
N GLN A 114 -9.96 17.44 11.72
CA GLN A 114 -9.80 18.80 12.25
C GLN A 114 -11.15 19.52 12.40
N LYS A 115 -12.05 19.36 11.42
CA LYS A 115 -13.37 20.03 11.39
C LYS A 115 -14.43 19.35 12.26
N PHE A 116 -14.52 18.02 12.18
CA PHE A 116 -15.65 17.26 12.71
C PHE A 116 -15.30 16.34 13.87
N LYS A 117 -14.01 16.22 14.22
CA LYS A 117 -13.50 15.39 15.34
C LYS A 117 -14.06 13.97 15.33
N SER A 118 -14.19 13.39 14.15
CA SER A 118 -14.70 12.04 13.91
C SER A 118 -14.09 11.44 12.66
N GLN A 119 -14.22 10.12 12.48
CA GLN A 119 -13.83 9.47 11.24
C GLN A 119 -14.81 9.81 10.10
N MET A 120 -14.28 10.12 8.91
CA MET A 120 -15.09 10.35 7.72
C MET A 120 -15.83 9.06 7.29
N PRO A 121 -17.15 9.12 7.07
CA PRO A 121 -17.92 7.95 6.62
C PRO A 121 -17.39 7.36 5.31
N GLY A 122 -17.31 6.03 5.22
CA GLY A 122 -16.89 5.30 4.01
C GLY A 122 -15.38 5.31 3.73
N MET A 123 -14.58 6.06 4.49
CA MET A 123 -13.12 6.16 4.29
C MET A 123 -12.30 5.46 5.39
N GLY A 124 -12.97 4.77 6.32
CA GLY A 124 -12.34 4.13 7.46
C GLY A 124 -11.53 2.89 7.09
N ARG A 125 -10.21 2.98 7.25
CA ARG A 125 -9.28 1.85 7.09
C ARG A 125 -8.14 1.96 8.10
N ALA A 126 -7.66 0.82 8.58
CA ALA A 126 -6.64 0.76 9.63
C ALA A 126 -5.29 1.36 9.20
N ASP A 127 -4.87 1.12 7.95
CA ASP A 127 -3.64 1.66 7.37
C ASP A 127 -3.62 3.20 7.32
N ARG A 128 -4.76 3.81 6.98
CA ARG A 128 -4.93 5.26 6.99
C ARG A 128 -4.93 5.82 8.42
N THR A 129 -5.57 5.14 9.37
CA THR A 129 -5.52 5.52 10.78
C THR A 129 -4.07 5.49 11.31
N ASP A 130 -3.32 4.43 11.00
CA ASP A 130 -1.90 4.32 11.38
C ASP A 130 -1.06 5.43 10.70
N ALA A 131 -1.42 5.87 9.50
CA ALA A 131 -0.78 7.01 8.85
C ALA A 131 -1.12 8.35 9.53
N LEU A 132 -2.35 8.56 9.98
CA LEU A 132 -2.75 9.76 10.72
C LEU A 132 -2.04 9.86 12.08
N ILE A 133 -1.87 8.74 12.79
CA ILE A 133 -1.11 8.67 14.05
C ILE A 133 0.36 9.03 13.79
N ARG A 134 0.99 8.42 12.78
CA ARG A 134 2.39 8.71 12.43
C ARG A 134 2.62 10.18 12.03
N ARG A 135 1.63 10.83 11.43
CA ARG A 135 1.67 12.25 11.08
C ARG A 135 1.36 13.19 12.26
N GLY A 136 1.01 12.64 13.42
CA GLY A 136 0.64 13.43 14.61
C GLY A 136 -0.72 14.12 14.50
N VAL A 137 -1.56 13.74 13.51
CA VAL A 137 -2.94 14.24 13.41
C VAL A 137 -3.80 13.63 14.52
N LEU A 138 -3.57 12.36 14.81
CA LEU A 138 -4.05 11.66 15.99
C LEU A 138 -2.84 11.44 16.90
N ARG A 139 -3.01 11.66 18.20
CA ARG A 139 -1.95 11.52 19.21
C ARG A 139 -1.53 10.06 19.35
N ASN A 140 -2.48 9.13 19.38
CA ASN A 140 -2.24 7.71 19.58
C ASN A 140 -3.46 6.85 19.16
N GLU A 141 -3.31 5.54 19.27
CA GLU A 141 -4.35 4.55 18.99
C GLU A 141 -5.59 4.74 19.87
N ARG A 142 -5.42 5.21 21.11
CA ARG A 142 -6.54 5.41 22.03
C ARG A 142 -7.44 6.57 21.59
N GLU A 143 -6.86 7.72 21.25
CA GLU A 143 -7.61 8.85 20.71
C GLU A 143 -8.32 8.46 19.41
N ALA A 144 -7.61 7.74 18.53
CA ALA A 144 -8.19 7.21 17.30
C ALA A 144 -9.44 6.35 17.61
N ARG A 145 -9.36 5.45 18.61
CA ARG A 145 -10.50 4.62 19.03
C ARG A 145 -11.66 5.45 19.58
N PHE A 146 -11.36 6.43 20.42
CA PHE A 146 -12.36 7.31 21.02
C PHE A 146 -13.16 8.09 19.96
N HIS A 147 -12.48 8.56 18.91
CA HIS A 147 -13.11 9.24 17.77
C HIS A 147 -13.68 8.31 16.69
N GLY A 148 -13.73 7.00 16.97
CA GLY A 148 -14.38 6.01 16.10
C GLY A 148 -13.56 5.56 14.90
N PHE A 149 -12.24 5.78 14.90
CA PHE A 149 -11.38 5.27 13.84
C PHE A 149 -11.18 3.76 13.93
N VAL A 150 -11.02 3.13 12.76
CA VAL A 150 -10.69 1.72 12.61
C VAL A 150 -9.21 1.53 12.95
N LEU A 151 -8.90 0.60 13.84
CA LEU A 151 -7.54 0.26 14.24
C LEU A 151 -7.10 -1.08 13.65
N SER A 152 -5.81 -1.22 13.39
CA SER A 152 -5.21 -2.52 13.06
C SER A 152 -5.15 -3.42 14.30
N PRO A 153 -5.07 -4.76 14.15
CA PRO A 153 -4.91 -5.66 15.29
C PRO A 153 -3.70 -5.32 16.16
N ALA A 154 -2.58 -4.93 15.54
CA ALA A 154 -1.38 -4.50 16.26
C ALA A 154 -1.60 -3.18 17.03
N ALA A 155 -2.35 -2.24 16.45
CA ALA A 155 -2.73 -0.99 17.12
C ALA A 155 -3.68 -1.25 18.32
N MET A 156 -4.59 -2.22 18.19
CA MET A 156 -5.48 -2.64 19.28
C MET A 156 -4.71 -3.23 20.47
N GLU A 157 -3.62 -3.95 20.24
CA GLU A 157 -2.76 -4.43 21.33
C GLU A 157 -2.07 -3.27 22.07
N ARG A 158 -1.51 -2.31 21.33
CA ARG A 158 -0.87 -1.11 21.93
C ARG A 158 -1.84 -0.23 22.71
N LEU A 159 -3.14 -0.29 22.41
CA LEU A 159 -4.16 0.47 23.13
C LEU A 159 -4.30 0.05 24.59
N LYS A 160 -4.03 -1.23 24.92
CA LYS A 160 -4.21 -1.78 26.28
C LYS A 160 -3.30 -1.12 27.32
N ASP A 161 -2.10 -0.70 26.89
CA ASP A 161 -1.08 -0.12 27.77
C ASP A 161 -1.19 1.41 27.90
N GLN A 162 -2.09 2.05 27.15
CA GLN A 162 -2.25 3.50 27.14
C GLN A 162 -3.20 3.93 28.25
N GLU A 163 -2.96 5.08 28.88
CA GLU A 163 -3.90 5.69 29.82
C GLU A 163 -4.99 6.52 29.12
N PRO A 164 -6.20 6.63 29.69
CA PRO A 164 -7.27 7.42 29.08
C PRO A 164 -6.91 8.90 29.10
N SER A 165 -7.30 9.64 28.07
CA SER A 165 -7.19 11.09 28.12
C SER A 165 -8.18 11.68 29.13
N ARG A 166 -7.98 12.94 29.56
CA ARG A 166 -8.93 13.60 30.46
C ARG A 166 -10.33 13.71 29.83
N ALA A 167 -10.40 14.01 28.54
CA ALA A 167 -11.67 14.11 27.81
C ALA A 167 -12.40 12.76 27.71
N GLU A 168 -11.66 11.67 27.48
CA GLU A 168 -12.19 10.31 27.51
C GLU A 168 -12.72 9.92 28.89
N TRP A 169 -11.95 10.26 29.94
CA TRP A 169 -12.35 10.04 31.32
C TRP A 169 -13.63 10.80 31.67
N ASP A 170 -13.66 12.09 31.35
CA ASP A 170 -14.81 12.95 31.58
C ASP A 170 -16.07 12.44 30.86
N HIS A 171 -15.92 11.94 29.63
CA HIS A 171 -17.01 11.30 28.89
C HIS A 171 -17.47 10.00 29.56
N HIS A 172 -16.54 9.14 29.99
CA HIS A 172 -16.86 7.90 30.69
C HIS A 172 -17.64 8.16 31.98
N VAL A 173 -17.18 9.11 32.81
CA VAL A 173 -17.87 9.53 34.04
C VAL A 173 -19.28 10.01 33.72
N ALA A 174 -19.45 10.86 32.69
CA ALA A 174 -20.76 11.37 32.29
C ALA A 174 -21.73 10.25 31.86
N VAL A 175 -21.23 9.25 31.12
CA VAL A 175 -22.02 8.07 30.74
C VAL A 175 -22.39 7.24 31.98
N MET A 176 -21.44 6.99 32.88
CA MET A 176 -21.68 6.19 34.10
C MET A 176 -22.64 6.89 35.06
N ALA A 177 -22.55 8.21 35.21
CA ALA A 177 -23.51 9.01 35.97
C ALA A 177 -24.92 8.89 35.39
N ARG A 178 -25.06 9.00 34.07
CA ARG A 178 -26.35 8.84 33.37
C ARG A 178 -26.94 7.44 33.55
N VAL A 179 -26.14 6.39 33.39
CA VAL A 179 -26.60 4.99 33.50
C VAL A 179 -27.00 4.66 34.93
N SER A 180 -26.19 5.09 35.91
CA SER A 180 -26.46 4.82 37.33
C SER A 180 -27.47 5.80 37.97
N ARG A 181 -27.89 6.84 37.23
CA ARG A 181 -28.76 7.93 37.73
C ARG A 181 -28.19 8.60 38.99
N ARG A 182 -26.87 8.72 39.06
CA ARG A 182 -26.13 9.37 40.15
C ARG A 182 -25.54 10.69 39.69
N ASP A 183 -25.14 11.51 40.66
CA ASP A 183 -24.41 12.74 40.37
C ASP A 183 -23.02 12.45 39.78
N ARG A 184 -22.55 13.35 38.92
CA ARG A 184 -21.29 13.20 38.18
C ARG A 184 -20.07 13.20 39.11
N ASP A 185 -20.06 14.03 40.14
CA ASP A 185 -18.91 14.19 41.02
C ASP A 185 -18.75 12.97 41.93
N THR A 186 -19.88 12.41 42.40
CA THR A 186 -19.88 11.14 43.15
C THR A 186 -19.30 10.00 42.32
N VAL A 187 -19.69 9.90 41.04
CA VAL A 187 -19.20 8.84 40.15
C VAL A 187 -17.73 9.04 39.78
N ASP A 188 -17.25 10.27 39.57
CA ASP A 188 -15.82 10.54 39.34
C ASP A 188 -14.99 10.12 40.56
N PHE A 189 -15.45 10.48 41.76
CA PHE A 189 -14.77 10.13 43.00
C PHE A 189 -14.67 8.60 43.19
N ASP A 190 -15.79 7.88 43.04
CA ASP A 190 -15.83 6.42 43.16
C ASP A 190 -14.85 5.75 42.17
N LEU A 191 -14.88 6.15 40.89
CA LEU A 191 -14.02 5.58 39.85
C LEU A 191 -12.53 5.91 40.05
N GLN A 192 -12.21 7.09 40.58
CA GLN A 192 -10.84 7.44 40.93
C GLN A 192 -10.34 6.62 42.13
N ASP A 193 -11.19 6.39 43.13
CA ASP A 193 -10.84 5.58 44.30
C ASP A 193 -10.60 4.11 43.91
N GLU A 194 -11.47 3.54 43.06
CA GLU A 194 -11.29 2.20 42.50
C GLU A 194 -9.97 2.06 41.71
N ARG A 195 -9.61 3.06 40.89
CA ARG A 195 -8.31 3.05 40.18
C ARG A 195 -7.13 3.11 41.14
N ARG A 196 -7.21 3.92 42.21
CA ARG A 196 -6.15 4.00 43.23
C ARG A 196 -5.99 2.69 43.98
N GLN A 197 -7.10 2.06 44.38
CA GLN A 197 -7.10 0.76 45.03
C GLN A 197 -6.47 -0.30 44.12
N SER A 198 -6.91 -0.36 42.86
CA SER A 198 -6.39 -1.30 41.84
C SER A 198 -4.89 -1.12 41.57
N ALA A 199 -4.41 0.12 41.50
CA ALA A 199 -2.98 0.43 41.34
C ALA A 199 -2.16 0.08 42.61
N GLY A 200 -2.76 0.19 43.80
CA GLY A 200 -2.17 -0.20 45.07
C GLY A 200 -2.02 -1.71 45.24
N THR A 201 -3.00 -2.50 44.77
CA THR A 201 -3.00 -3.96 44.87
C THR A 201 -1.83 -4.60 44.11
N PHE A 202 -1.42 -4.03 42.97
CA PHE A 202 -0.26 -4.52 42.21
C PHE A 202 1.09 -4.17 42.86
N ARG A 203 1.22 -3.03 43.56
CA ARG A 203 2.44 -2.70 44.31
C ARG A 203 2.61 -3.58 45.56
N SER A 204 1.51 -3.93 46.23
CA SER A 204 1.54 -4.83 47.38
C SER A 204 1.94 -6.26 47.00
N ALA A 205 1.49 -6.76 45.85
CA ALA A 205 1.86 -8.10 45.36
C ALA A 205 3.33 -8.17 44.91
N ALA A 206 3.85 -7.12 44.26
CA ALA A 206 5.26 -7.05 43.86
C ALA A 206 6.21 -6.90 45.06
N ALA A 207 5.82 -6.16 46.11
CA ALA A 207 6.58 -6.05 47.35
C ALA A 207 6.60 -7.38 48.14
N ALA A 208 5.46 -8.07 48.22
CA ALA A 208 5.38 -9.38 48.88
C ALA A 208 6.18 -10.48 48.15
N ALA A 209 6.32 -10.39 46.82
CA ALA A 209 7.15 -11.32 46.05
C ALA A 209 8.66 -11.05 46.21
N ALA A 210 9.06 -9.80 46.48
CA ALA A 210 10.45 -9.45 46.75
C ALA A 210 10.91 -9.93 48.14
N ASP A 211 10.03 -9.90 49.15
CA ASP A 211 10.33 -10.40 50.50
C ASP A 211 10.41 -11.95 50.56
N PHE A 212 9.75 -12.66 49.63
CA PHE A 212 9.80 -14.13 49.57
C PHE A 212 11.04 -14.68 48.83
N ALA A 213 11.82 -13.82 48.16
CA ALA A 213 13.03 -14.20 47.42
C ALA A 213 14.34 -13.99 48.22
N VAL A 214 14.24 -13.57 49.49
CA VAL A 214 15.38 -13.28 50.38
C VAL A 214 15.44 -14.26 51.58
N GLN A 215 14.71 -15.38 51.52
CA GLN A 215 14.87 -16.54 52.41
C GLN A 215 15.35 -17.76 51.63
#